data_AF-A0A259T8K3-F1
#
_entry.id   AF-A0A259T8K3-F1
#
_cell.length_a   1.000
_cell.length_b   1.000
_cell.length_c   1.000
_cell.angle_alpha   90.00
_cell.angle_beta   90.00
_cell.angle_gamma   90.00
#
_symmetry.space_group_name_H-M   'P 1'
#
loop_
_entity.id
_entity.type
_entity.pdbx_description
1 polymer ?
#
loop_
_entity_poly.entity_id
_entity_poly.type
_entity_poly.pdbx_seq_one_letter_code
_entity_poly.pdbx_strand_id
1 'polypeptide(L)' 'MDMTPQEVNMIQALREVELPPLFVLIRIRNDILNDTVNIEESRRNDIINTLEQYIAPIWEDYHKEKNAQANEGPPSPE' A
#
# COMPACT_ATOMS: atom_id res chain seq x y z
N MET A 1 -15.90 0.13 23.37
CA MET A 1 -16.20 1.08 22.28
C MET A 1 -17.04 0.31 21.28
N ASP A 2 -18.24 0.79 20.99
CA ASP A 2 -19.12 0.17 20.00
C ASP A 2 -18.72 0.66 18.62
N MET A 3 -18.19 -0.25 17.78
CA MET A 3 -17.90 0.03 16.39
C MET A 3 -19.20 0.05 15.58
N THR A 4 -19.33 1.01 14.68
CA THR A 4 -20.42 1.10 13.74
C THR A 4 -20.38 -0.07 12.74
N PRO A 5 -21.53 -0.45 12.15
CA PRO A 5 -21.58 -1.48 11.11
C PRO A 5 -20.68 -1.16 9.91
N GLN A 6 -20.51 0.13 9.56
CA GLN A 6 -19.58 0.53 8.51
C GLN A 6 -18.12 0.24 8.90
N GLU A 7 -17.72 0.57 10.13
CA GLU A 7 -16.36 0.29 10.63
C GLU A 7 -16.07 -1.21 10.67
N VAL A 8 -17.04 -2.03 11.10
CA VAL A 8 -16.89 -3.49 11.12
C VAL A 8 -16.71 -4.05 9.71
N ASN A 9 -17.56 -3.65 8.75
CA ASN A 9 -17.44 -4.08 7.36
C ASN A 9 -16.11 -3.63 6.73
N MET A 10 -15.65 -2.42 7.06
CA MET A 10 -14.37 -1.91 6.55
C MET A 10 -13.20 -2.70 7.12
N ILE A 11 -13.21 -3.00 8.42
CA ILE A 11 -12.19 -3.84 9.07
C ILE A 11 -12.21 -5.26 8.52
N GLN A 12 -13.39 -5.82 8.26
CA GLN A 12 -13.55 -7.16 7.72
C GLN A 12 -13.05 -7.25 6.27
N ALA A 13 -13.40 -6.27 5.43
CA ALA A 13 -12.84 -6.15 4.08
C ALA A 13 -11.31 -6.02 4.11
N LEU A 14 -10.73 -5.26 5.04
CA LEU A 14 -9.28 -5.18 5.21
C LEU A 14 -8.64 -6.49 5.71
N ARG A 15 -9.39 -7.33 6.41
CA ARG A 15 -8.92 -8.62 6.96
C ARG A 15 -9.00 -9.77 5.96
N GLU A 16 -10.00 -9.72 5.08
CA GLU A 16 -10.25 -10.74 4.05
C GLU A 16 -9.43 -10.50 2.78
N VAL A 17 -8.92 -9.28 2.58
CA VAL A 17 -8.03 -8.96 1.48
C VAL A 17 -6.59 -9.28 1.88
N GLU A 18 -5.93 -10.18 1.15
CA GLU A 18 -4.47 -10.20 1.11
C GLU A 18 -4.02 -8.84 0.58
N LEU A 19 -3.60 -7.96 1.48
CA LEU A 19 -3.16 -6.62 1.08
C LEU A 19 -2.01 -6.78 0.08
N PRO A 20 -2.10 -6.15 -1.11
CA PRO A 20 -1.04 -6.25 -2.10
C PRO A 20 0.30 -5.91 -1.46
N PRO A 21 1.39 -6.63 -1.79
CA PRO A 21 2.71 -6.40 -1.20
C PRO A 21 3.12 -4.92 -1.19
N LEU A 22 2.75 -4.18 -2.23
CA LEU A 22 2.95 -2.73 -2.35
C LEU A 22 2.30 -1.93 -1.20
N PHE A 23 1.05 -2.22 -0.87
CA PHE A 23 0.32 -1.50 0.17
C PHE A 23 0.93 -1.75 1.55
N VAL A 24 1.33 -2.99 1.83
CA VAL A 24 2.00 -3.36 3.08
C VAL A 24 3.33 -2.62 3.21
N LEU A 25 4.14 -2.58 2.15
CA LEU A 25 5.43 -1.87 2.16
C LEU A 25 5.27 -0.35 2.37
N ILE A 26 4.29 0.27 1.71
CA ILE A 26 3.97 1.70 1.91
C ILE A 26 3.55 1.96 3.35
N ARG A 27 2.72 1.10 3.93
CA ARG A 27 2.29 1.22 5.33
C ARG A 27 3.49 1.17 6.27
N ILE A 28 4.34 0.16 6.14
CA ILE A 28 5.55 0.00 6.97
C ILE A 28 6.45 1.23 6.83
N ARG A 29 6.65 1.73 5.62
CA ARG A 29 7.43 2.96 5.37
C ARG A 29 6.85 4.16 6.12
N ASN A 30 5.53 4.32 6.13
CA ASN A 30 4.87 5.42 6.84
C ASN A 30 4.90 5.24 8.36
N ASP A 31 4.76 4.01 8.87
CA ASP A 31 4.84 3.74 10.31
C ASP A 31 6.26 4.07 10.82
N ILE A 32 7.30 3.69 10.07
CA ILE A 32 8.70 4.00 10.40
C ILE A 32 9.00 5.49 10.28
N LEU A 33 8.48 6.17 9.25
CA LEU A 33 8.62 7.61 9.09
C LEU A 33 8.07 8.40 10.28
N ASN A 34 6.98 7.92 10.87
CA ASN A 34 6.32 8.58 12.00
C ASN A 34 6.86 8.11 13.38
N ASP A 35 7.73 7.09 13.42
CA ASP A 35 8.37 6.66 14.66
C ASP A 35 9.55 7.57 15.02
N THR A 36 9.21 8.67 15.70
CA THR A 36 10.18 9.65 16.20
C THR A 36 10.67 9.36 17.62
N VAL A 37 10.11 8.33 18.27
CA VAL A 37 10.36 8.03 19.69
C VAL A 37 11.28 6.82 19.84
N ASN A 38 11.12 5.79 19.00
CA ASN A 38 11.85 4.53 19.15
C ASN A 38 12.98 4.36 18.12
N ILE A 39 13.04 5.20 17.09
CA ILE A 39 14.03 5.11 16.01
C ILE A 39 14.76 6.43 15.86
N GLU A 40 16.08 6.38 16.01
CA GLU A 40 16.98 7.49 15.71
C GLU A 40 16.80 7.97 14.26
N GLU A 41 16.85 9.28 14.04
CA GLU A 41 16.53 9.89 12.75
C GLU A 41 17.39 9.37 11.60
N SER A 42 18.70 9.22 11.81
CA SER A 42 19.60 8.67 10.80
C SER A 42 19.21 7.25 10.40
N ARG A 43 18.90 6.41 11.41
CA ARG A 43 18.47 5.02 11.18
C ARG A 43 17.11 4.95 10.50
N ARG A 44 16.18 5.82 10.88
CA ARG A 44 14.87 5.96 10.23
C ARG A 44 15.04 6.30 8.75
N ASN A 45 15.89 7.26 8.42
CA ASN A 45 16.17 7.67 7.05
C ASN A 45 16.81 6.53 6.23
N ASP A 46 17.77 5.78 6.80
CA ASP A 46 18.36 4.63 6.13
C ASP A 46 17.32 3.55 5.80
N ILE A 47 16.41 3.27 6.74
CA ILE A 47 15.35 2.29 6.55
C ILE A 47 14.35 2.75 5.48
N ILE A 48 13.93 4.02 5.53
CA ILE A 48 13.02 4.60 4.52
C ILE A 48 13.64 4.54 3.14
N ASN A 49 14.89 4.97 2.98
CA ASN A 49 15.60 4.92 1.71
C ASN A 49 15.65 3.49 1.16
N THR A 50 15.93 2.52 2.03
CA THR A 50 15.93 1.10 1.66
C THR A 50 14.54 0.66 1.20
N LEU A 51 13.49 0.98 1.95
CA LEU A 51 12.10 0.64 1.59
C LEU A 51 11.68 1.28 0.27
N GLU A 52 12.09 2.52 -0.01
CA GLU A 52 11.78 3.21 -1.26
C GLU A 52 12.40 2.52 -2.48
N GLN A 53 13.60 1.93 -2.36
CA GLN A 53 14.19 1.11 -3.43
C GLN A 53 13.37 -0.14 -3.76
N TYR A 54 12.66 -0.71 -2.78
CA TYR A 54 11.76 -1.85 -3.01
C TYR A 54 10.37 -1.42 -3.48
N ILE A 55 9.85 -0.30 -2.98
CA ILE A 55 8.52 0.22 -3.33
C ILE A 55 8.50 0.73 -4.77
N ALA A 56 9.54 1.45 -5.21
CA ALA A 56 9.58 2.08 -6.53
C ALA A 56 9.28 1.12 -7.71
N PRO A 57 9.98 -0.03 -7.87
CA PRO A 57 9.72 -0.93 -8.98
C PRO A 57 8.31 -1.55 -8.90
N ILE A 58 7.85 -1.92 -7.71
CA ILE A 58 6.52 -2.52 -7.50
C ILE A 58 5.42 -1.48 -7.82
N TRP A 59 5.65 -0.21 -7.47
CA TRP A 59 4.75 0.89 -7.80
C TRP A 59 4.66 1.12 -9.31
N GLU A 60 5.79 1.12 -10.00
CA GLU A 60 5.83 1.25 -11.47
C GLU A 60 5.09 0.12 -12.16
N ASP A 61 5.34 -1.13 -11.76
CA ASP A 61 4.71 -2.31 -12.35
C ASP A 61 3.20 -2.29 -12.11
N TYR A 62 2.75 -1.98 -10.89
CA TYR A 62 1.33 -1.82 -10.57
C TYR A 62 0.65 -0.76 -11.45
N HIS A 63 1.31 0.38 -11.71
CA HIS A 63 0.74 1.44 -12.57
C HIS A 63 0.77 1.09 -14.06
N LYS A 64 1.78 0.34 -14.52
CA LYS A 64 1.83 -0.17 -15.90
C LYS A 64 0.71 -1.18 -16.14
N GLU A 65 0.51 -2.14 -15.25
CA GLU A 65 -0.56 -3.14 -15.33
C GLU A 65 -1.95 -2.49 -15.29
N LYS A 66 -2.15 -1.52 -14.39
CA LYS A 66 -3.43 -0.79 -14.29
C LYS A 66 -3.73 0.03 -15.54
N ASN A 67 -2.72 0.67 -16.14
CA ASN A 67 -2.89 1.42 -17.39
C ASN A 67 -3.12 0.49 -18.60
N ALA A 68 -2.53 -0.71 -18.60
CA ALA A 68 -2.79 -1.72 -19.62
C ALA A 68 -4.24 -2.22 -19.56
N GLN A 69 -4.73 -2.54 -18.36
CA GLN A 69 -6.14 -2.95 -18.14
C GLN A 69 -7.14 -1.84 -18.46
N ALA A 70 -6.77 -0.56 -18.31
CA ALA A 70 -7.62 0.58 -18.67
C ALA A 70 -7.70 0.84 -20.18
N ASN A 71 -6.68 0.41 -20.96
CA ASN A 71 -6.66 0.53 -22.41
C ASN A 71 -7.34 -0.65 -23.13
N GLU A 72 -7.55 -1.77 -22.44
CA GLU A 72 -8.47 -2.83 -22.86
C GLU A 72 -9.89 -2.42 -22.47
N GLY A 73 -10.46 -1.45 -23.20
CA GLY A 73 -11.85 -1.06 -23.04
C GLY A 73 -12.80 -2.25 -23.11
N PRO A 74 -13.99 -2.19 -22.48
CA PRO A 74 -14.92 -3.31 -22.46
C PRO A 74 -15.20 -3.78 -23.91
N PRO A 75 -15.26 -5.11 -24.15
CA PRO A 75 -15.50 -5.62 -25.50
C PRO A 75 -16.78 -4.99 -26.05
N SER A 76 -16.66 -4.34 -27.21
CA SER A 76 -17.81 -3.79 -27.93
C SER A 76 -18.84 -4.91 -28.12
N PRO A 77 -20.10 -4.71 -27.73
CA PRO A 77 -21.15 -5.66 -28.06
C PRO A 77 -21.39 -5.60 -29.57
N GLU A 78 -21.23 -6.74 -30.24
CA GLU A 78 -21.66 -6.96 -31.64
C GLU A 78 -23.18 -6.83 -31.81
#